data_AF-A0A968Y3Z8-F1
#
_entry.id   AF-A0A968Y3Z8-F1
#
_cell.length_a   1.000
_cell.length_b   1.000
_cell.length_c   1.000
_cell.angle_alpha   90.00
_cell.angle_beta   90.00
_cell.angle_gamma   90.00
#
_symmetry.space_group_name_H-M   'P 1'
#
loop_
_entity.id
_entity.type
_entity.pdbx_description
1 polymer ?
#
loop_
_entity_poly.entity_id
_entity_poly.type
_entity_poly.pdbx_seq_one_letter_code
_entity_poly.pdbx_strand_id
1 'polypeptide(L)'
;MRDKLKDMNNLESNKSRKQEDWSEAKKLVEKGLEQAPIPLLIEFVRGVAEDMQSTTLITARRSGSISQLREILESEACVCGRCIDESSRQYILQELQRLEMSGANKTKDALQQDDLRDRLVALSRFQTPNFDSLLSRRDRLREELDQIEKAADRLKKETQGLNQEEAEDIWKKVSEAQQKVREHQQKIDRLKGESDVLLQQENELRREMEKLASCNEETANLARQVTLAHGLHQAAKELIEWRITERKKTIEERTSQILRSVTNKPQEYVGVEIREDYTLGIKNAIGEIINPETLSAGEKEALAFAFIAGLNLESGTAAPLIMDTPFGHLDTGHQRNLINALPDLPSQVIVLATDRDFPDYLLQGVRSHVTGILKIKRLGATEDASTVEVAE
;
A
#
# COMPACT_ATOMS: atom_id res chain seq x y z
N MET A 1 17.00 -12.52 43.78
CA MET A 1 17.92 -12.72 42.65
C MET A 1 17.54 -13.96 41.82
N ARG A 2 17.51 -15.18 42.40
CA ARG A 2 17.12 -16.40 41.66
C ARG A 2 15.72 -16.37 41.05
N ASP A 3 14.73 -15.82 41.75
CA ASP A 3 13.36 -15.73 41.22
C ASP A 3 13.26 -14.70 40.09
N LYS A 4 13.92 -13.54 40.22
CA LYS A 4 14.03 -12.54 39.14
C LYS A 4 14.75 -13.06 37.90
N LEU A 5 15.80 -13.89 38.06
CA LEU A 5 16.50 -14.56 36.95
C LEU A 5 15.63 -15.59 36.24
N LYS A 6 14.77 -16.32 36.98
CA LYS A 6 13.78 -17.23 36.38
C LYS A 6 12.72 -16.45 35.59
N ASP A 7 12.26 -15.32 36.12
CA ASP A 7 11.28 -14.46 35.44
C ASP A 7 11.85 -13.86 34.15
N MET A 8 13.11 -13.42 34.15
CA MET A 8 13.80 -12.94 32.95
C MET A 8 13.97 -14.04 31.89
N ASN A 9 14.42 -15.24 32.28
CA ASN A 9 14.54 -16.36 31.33
C ASN A 9 13.18 -16.80 30.75
N ASN A 10 12.12 -16.76 31.55
CA ASN A 10 10.76 -17.06 31.09
C ASN A 10 10.25 -15.99 30.12
N LEU A 11 10.56 -14.72 30.35
CA LEU A 11 10.22 -13.62 29.45
C LEU A 11 11.00 -13.68 28.13
N GLU A 12 12.29 -14.02 28.16
CA GLU A 12 13.10 -14.20 26.94
C GLU A 12 12.64 -15.41 26.12
N SER A 13 12.33 -16.53 26.78
CA SER A 13 11.79 -17.72 26.10
C SER A 13 10.43 -17.42 25.44
N ASN A 14 9.54 -16.70 26.14
CA ASN A 14 8.27 -16.25 25.59
C ASN A 14 8.45 -15.24 24.44
N LYS A 15 9.43 -14.33 24.54
CA LYS A 15 9.76 -13.37 23.48
C LYS A 15 10.19 -14.08 22.20
N SER A 16 11.11 -15.05 22.30
CA SER A 16 11.59 -15.82 21.14
C SER A 16 10.45 -16.58 20.46
N ARG A 17 9.59 -17.25 21.23
CA ARG A 17 8.44 -17.97 20.68
C ARG A 17 7.46 -17.04 19.95
N LYS A 18 7.18 -15.87 20.53
CA LYS A 18 6.30 -14.86 19.91
C LYS A 18 6.91 -14.20 18.68
N GLN A 19 8.24 -14.08 18.61
CA GLN A 19 8.94 -13.60 17.42
C GLN A 19 8.88 -14.59 16.26
N GLU A 20 8.95 -15.90 16.52
CA GLU A 20 8.74 -16.93 15.51
C GLU A 20 7.29 -16.91 14.98
N ASP A 21 6.30 -16.87 15.88
CA ASP A 21 4.88 -16.75 15.53
C ASP A 21 4.60 -15.50 14.68
N TRP A 22 5.25 -14.38 15.00
CA TRP A 22 5.12 -13.12 14.25
C TRP A 22 5.76 -13.21 12.86
N SER A 23 6.93 -13.84 12.75
CA SER A 23 7.62 -14.05 11.47
C SER A 23 6.79 -14.92 10.52
N GLU A 24 6.17 -15.98 11.04
CA GLU A 24 5.28 -16.83 10.28
C GLU A 24 4.00 -16.09 9.84
N ALA A 25 3.37 -15.36 10.75
CA ALA A 25 2.21 -14.53 10.43
C ALA A 25 2.52 -13.46 9.37
N LYS A 26 3.71 -12.85 9.42
CA LYS A 26 4.16 -11.86 8.44
C LYS A 26 4.31 -12.46 7.04
N LYS A 27 4.93 -13.66 6.92
CA LYS A 27 5.05 -14.38 5.65
C LYS A 27 3.68 -14.72 5.04
N LEU A 28 2.71 -15.09 5.87
CA LEU A 28 1.34 -15.36 5.41
C LEU A 28 0.65 -14.09 4.90
N VAL A 29 0.87 -12.94 5.55
CA VAL A 29 0.37 -11.64 5.09
C VAL A 29 1.05 -11.21 3.78
N GLU A 30 2.36 -11.35 3.65
CA GLU A 30 3.10 -11.03 2.42
C GLU A 30 2.63 -11.87 1.24
N LYS A 31 2.50 -13.18 1.42
CA LYS A 31 1.95 -14.09 0.40
C LYS A 31 0.50 -13.76 0.04
N GLY A 32 -0.29 -13.30 1.02
CA GLY A 32 -1.62 -12.77 0.77
C GLY A 32 -1.61 -11.51 -0.09
N LEU A 33 -0.72 -10.55 0.21
CA LEU A 33 -0.60 -9.30 -0.54
C LEU A 33 -0.15 -9.51 -2.00
N GLU A 34 0.76 -10.46 -2.26
CA GLU A 34 1.13 -10.86 -3.62
C GLU A 34 -0.08 -11.40 -4.42
N GLN A 35 -1.05 -12.00 -3.73
CA GLN A 35 -2.27 -12.58 -4.31
C GLN A 35 -3.48 -11.63 -4.23
N ALA A 36 -3.34 -10.44 -3.63
CA ALA A 36 -4.40 -9.45 -3.47
C ALA A 36 -4.99 -8.86 -4.77
N PRO A 37 -4.29 -8.88 -5.92
CA PRO A 37 -4.91 -8.50 -7.20
C PRO A 37 -5.98 -9.50 -7.69
N ILE A 38 -5.91 -10.77 -7.28
CA ILE A 38 -6.80 -11.85 -7.78
C ILE A 38 -8.28 -11.58 -7.43
N PRO A 39 -8.64 -11.25 -6.18
CA PRO A 39 -10.04 -10.96 -5.80
C PRO A 39 -10.56 -9.67 -6.43
N LEU A 40 -9.71 -8.65 -6.61
CA LEU A 40 -10.09 -7.38 -7.25
C LEU A 40 -10.43 -7.56 -8.73
N LEU A 41 -9.83 -8.56 -9.36
CA LEU A 41 -10.04 -8.87 -10.78
C LEU A 41 -11.00 -10.05 -10.98
N ILE A 42 -11.61 -10.60 -9.93
CA ILE A 42 -12.40 -11.84 -10.03
C ILE A 42 -13.62 -11.68 -10.94
N GLU A 43 -14.28 -10.53 -10.90
CA GLU A 43 -15.41 -10.17 -11.77
C GLU A 43 -14.98 -10.00 -13.22
N PHE A 44 -13.82 -9.39 -13.44
CA PHE A 44 -13.23 -9.24 -14.79
C PHE A 44 -12.83 -10.60 -15.37
N VAL A 45 -12.15 -11.44 -14.58
CA VAL A 45 -11.74 -12.80 -14.95
C VAL A 45 -12.96 -13.67 -15.28
N ARG A 46 -14.04 -13.55 -14.50
CA ARG A 46 -15.31 -14.22 -14.78
C ARG A 46 -15.93 -13.76 -16.09
N GLY A 47 -16.02 -12.44 -16.32
CA GLY A 47 -16.54 -11.88 -17.57
C GLY A 47 -15.76 -12.34 -18.80
N VAL A 48 -14.42 -12.32 -18.73
CA VAL A 48 -13.57 -12.83 -19.83
C VAL A 48 -13.81 -14.31 -20.10
N ALA A 49 -13.94 -15.14 -19.06
CA ALA A 49 -14.21 -16.57 -19.22
C ALA A 49 -15.59 -16.85 -19.84
N GLU A 50 -16.60 -16.05 -19.51
CA GLU A 50 -17.96 -16.12 -20.09
C GLU A 50 -17.98 -15.69 -21.57
N ASP A 51 -17.30 -14.60 -21.91
CA ASP A 51 -17.17 -14.10 -23.29
C ASP A 51 -16.44 -15.10 -24.18
N MET A 52 -15.39 -15.73 -23.66
CA MET A 52 -14.67 -16.80 -24.36
C MET A 52 -15.60 -17.99 -24.65
N GLN A 53 -16.43 -18.41 -23.69
CA GLN A 53 -17.40 -19.50 -23.89
C GLN A 53 -18.39 -19.18 -25.03
N SER A 54 -18.89 -17.95 -25.11
CA SER A 54 -19.80 -17.53 -26.19
C SER A 54 -19.12 -17.63 -27.57
N THR A 55 -17.84 -17.26 -27.63
CA THR A 55 -17.03 -17.27 -28.86
C THR A 55 -16.69 -18.69 -29.31
N THR A 56 -16.37 -19.59 -28.36
CA THR A 56 -16.14 -21.01 -28.64
C THR A 56 -17.42 -21.69 -29.15
N LEU A 57 -18.59 -21.41 -28.56
CA LEU A 57 -19.88 -21.96 -29.00
C LEU A 57 -20.26 -21.54 -30.44
N ILE A 58 -20.00 -20.27 -30.79
CA ILE A 58 -20.22 -19.77 -32.16
C ILE A 58 -19.28 -20.48 -33.15
N THR A 59 -18.03 -20.71 -32.75
CA THR A 59 -17.02 -21.38 -33.58
C THR A 59 -17.35 -22.86 -33.77
N ALA A 60 -17.77 -23.56 -32.70
CA ALA A 60 -18.20 -24.96 -32.75
C ALA A 60 -19.50 -25.17 -33.57
N ARG A 61 -20.46 -24.23 -33.55
CA ARG A 61 -21.62 -24.27 -34.45
C ARG A 61 -21.23 -24.14 -35.92
N ARG A 62 -20.25 -23.30 -36.24
CA ARG A 62 -19.76 -23.12 -37.61
C ARG A 62 -19.03 -24.36 -38.13
N SER A 63 -18.20 -25.01 -37.31
CA SER A 63 -17.52 -26.25 -37.70
C SER A 63 -18.50 -27.40 -37.97
N GLY A 64 -19.54 -27.55 -37.14
CA GLY A 64 -20.62 -28.52 -37.39
C GLY A 64 -21.42 -28.27 -38.68
N SER A 65 -21.56 -27.00 -39.08
CA SER A 65 -22.22 -26.64 -40.35
C SER A 65 -21.37 -26.99 -41.57
N ILE A 66 -20.04 -26.85 -41.49
CA ILE A 66 -19.10 -27.20 -42.57
C ILE A 66 -19.07 -28.70 -42.82
N SER A 67 -19.03 -29.51 -41.75
CA SER A 67 -19.03 -30.99 -41.88
C SER A 67 -20.31 -31.50 -42.52
N GLN A 68 -21.47 -30.95 -42.13
CA GLN A 68 -22.77 -31.32 -42.71
C GLN A 68 -22.87 -30.94 -44.18
N LEU A 69 -22.35 -29.78 -44.58
CA LEU A 69 -22.34 -29.37 -46.00
C LEU A 69 -21.43 -30.26 -46.86
N ARG A 70 -20.30 -30.74 -46.32
CA ARG A 70 -19.45 -31.72 -47.02
C ARG A 70 -20.15 -33.06 -47.20
N GLU A 71 -20.82 -33.54 -46.16
CA GLU A 71 -21.60 -34.80 -46.22
C GLU A 71 -22.76 -34.71 -47.22
N ILE A 72 -23.43 -33.56 -47.30
CA ILE A 72 -24.48 -33.30 -48.31
C ILE A 72 -23.90 -33.30 -49.74
N LEU A 73 -22.67 -32.83 -49.95
CA LEU A 73 -22.02 -32.87 -51.28
C LEU A 73 -21.67 -34.30 -51.71
N GLU A 74 -21.43 -35.21 -50.77
CA GLU A 74 -21.13 -36.62 -51.04
C GLU A 74 -22.40 -37.45 -51.31
N SER A 75 -23.58 -36.90 -51.01
CA SER A 75 -24.89 -37.52 -51.26
C SER A 75 -25.49 -37.11 -52.61
N GLU A 76 -26.23 -38.02 -53.27
CA GLU A 76 -27.00 -37.72 -54.49
C GLU A 76 -28.32 -36.96 -54.20
N ALA A 77 -28.76 -36.94 -52.94
CA ALA A 77 -29.98 -36.29 -52.50
C ALA A 77 -29.76 -35.44 -51.23
N CYS A 78 -30.41 -34.29 -51.18
CA CYS A 78 -30.42 -33.41 -50.03
C CYS A 78 -31.20 -34.05 -48.85
N VAL A 79 -30.93 -33.60 -47.62
CA VAL A 79 -31.60 -34.07 -46.39
C VAL A 79 -33.13 -33.94 -46.46
N CYS A 80 -33.66 -33.01 -47.26
CA CYS A 80 -35.10 -32.86 -47.51
C CYS A 80 -35.67 -33.81 -48.58
N GLY A 81 -34.86 -34.72 -49.13
CA GLY A 81 -35.25 -35.72 -50.14
C GLY A 81 -35.21 -35.22 -51.59
N ARG A 82 -34.75 -33.99 -51.85
CA ARG A 82 -34.63 -33.42 -53.20
C ARG A 82 -33.28 -33.74 -53.84
N CYS A 83 -33.24 -34.12 -55.11
CA CYS A 83 -32.01 -34.33 -55.87
C CYS A 83 -31.17 -33.04 -55.91
N ILE A 84 -29.86 -33.16 -55.73
CA ILE A 84 -28.94 -32.01 -55.79
C ILE A 84 -28.51 -31.84 -57.25
N ASP A 85 -29.00 -30.79 -57.90
CA ASP A 85 -28.57 -30.44 -59.26
C ASP A 85 -27.19 -29.77 -59.27
N GLU A 86 -26.56 -29.72 -60.45
CA GLU A 86 -25.20 -29.18 -60.61
C GLU A 86 -25.09 -27.72 -60.15
N SER A 87 -26.15 -26.93 -60.31
CA SER A 87 -26.19 -25.54 -59.87
C SER A 87 -26.20 -25.40 -58.35
N SER A 88 -26.97 -26.25 -57.67
CA SER A 88 -27.05 -26.33 -56.21
C SER A 88 -25.72 -26.84 -55.64
N ARG A 89 -25.07 -27.78 -56.32
CA ARG A 89 -23.76 -28.32 -55.93
C ARG A 89 -22.67 -27.25 -56.00
N GLN A 90 -22.64 -26.47 -57.08
CA GLN A 90 -21.72 -25.34 -57.22
C GLN A 90 -21.97 -24.25 -56.16
N TYR A 91 -23.23 -23.95 -55.85
CA TYR A 91 -23.56 -22.99 -54.80
C TYR A 91 -23.10 -23.46 -53.41
N ILE A 92 -23.32 -24.73 -53.06
CA ILE A 92 -22.85 -25.31 -51.79
C ILE A 92 -21.33 -25.29 -51.71
N LEU A 93 -20.62 -25.61 -52.80
CA LEU A 93 -19.15 -25.52 -52.86
C LEU A 93 -18.64 -24.10 -52.65
N GLN A 94 -19.30 -23.11 -53.25
CA GLN A 94 -18.92 -21.70 -53.10
C GLN A 94 -19.16 -21.20 -51.66
N GLU A 95 -20.25 -21.61 -51.02
CA GLU A 95 -20.52 -21.30 -49.62
C GLU A 95 -19.59 -22.03 -48.66
N LEU A 96 -19.23 -23.28 -48.93
CA LEU A 96 -18.19 -24.00 -48.19
C LEU A 96 -16.85 -23.27 -48.25
N GLN A 97 -16.44 -22.85 -49.45
CA GLN A 97 -15.20 -22.09 -49.62
C GLN A 97 -15.24 -20.76 -48.88
N ARG A 98 -16.39 -20.05 -48.89
CA ARG A 98 -16.57 -18.81 -48.12
C ARG A 98 -16.46 -19.06 -46.60
N LEU A 99 -17.07 -20.13 -46.11
CA LEU A 99 -17.05 -20.51 -44.70
C LEU A 99 -15.65 -20.97 -44.26
N GLU A 100 -14.95 -21.75 -45.08
CA GLU A 100 -13.59 -22.23 -44.82
C GLU A 100 -12.58 -21.08 -44.80
N MET A 101 -12.65 -20.16 -45.76
CA MET A 101 -11.83 -18.94 -45.78
C MET A 101 -12.07 -18.05 -44.56
N SER A 102 -13.27 -18.10 -43.97
CA SER A 102 -13.60 -17.36 -42.75
C SER A 102 -13.25 -18.09 -41.43
N GLY A 103 -12.90 -19.39 -41.50
CA GLY A 103 -12.82 -20.29 -40.34
C GLY A 103 -11.53 -21.12 -40.17
N ALA A 104 -10.67 -21.22 -41.19
CA ALA A 104 -9.55 -22.17 -41.24
C ALA A 104 -8.46 -22.01 -40.15
N ASN A 105 -8.36 -20.86 -39.48
CA ASN A 105 -7.40 -20.66 -38.38
C ASN A 105 -7.96 -20.97 -36.98
N LYS A 106 -9.28 -21.15 -36.81
CA LYS A 106 -9.91 -21.06 -35.48
C LYS A 106 -10.01 -22.38 -34.68
N THR A 107 -9.69 -23.54 -35.26
CA THR A 107 -9.83 -24.84 -34.56
C THR A 107 -8.68 -25.11 -33.58
N LYS A 108 -7.45 -24.69 -33.87
CA LYS A 108 -6.35 -24.71 -32.89
C LYS A 108 -6.56 -23.64 -31.82
N ASP A 109 -7.03 -22.46 -32.21
CA ASP A 109 -7.35 -21.36 -31.30
C ASP A 109 -8.47 -21.77 -30.33
N ALA A 110 -9.49 -22.52 -30.78
CA ALA A 110 -10.58 -22.96 -29.91
C ALA A 110 -10.12 -23.91 -28.78
N LEU A 111 -9.19 -24.84 -29.05
CA LEU A 111 -8.64 -25.72 -28.01
C LEU A 111 -7.75 -24.96 -27.02
N GLN A 112 -6.97 -23.98 -27.51
CA GLN A 112 -6.17 -23.10 -26.65
C GLN A 112 -7.05 -22.14 -25.83
N GLN A 113 -8.17 -21.70 -26.39
CA GLN A 113 -9.17 -20.87 -25.72
C GLN A 113 -9.90 -21.65 -24.61
N ASP A 114 -10.18 -22.95 -24.81
CA ASP A 114 -10.77 -23.80 -23.78
C ASP A 114 -9.79 -24.06 -22.61
N ASP A 115 -8.51 -24.37 -22.88
CA ASP A 115 -7.49 -24.50 -21.81
C ASP A 115 -7.31 -23.19 -21.03
N LEU A 116 -7.27 -22.05 -21.73
CA LEU A 116 -7.15 -20.74 -21.08
C LEU A 116 -8.41 -20.42 -20.26
N ARG A 117 -9.60 -20.76 -20.76
CA ARG A 117 -10.86 -20.62 -20.02
C ARG A 117 -10.85 -21.46 -18.75
N ASP A 118 -10.43 -22.72 -18.80
CA ASP A 118 -10.40 -23.59 -17.63
C ASP A 118 -9.47 -23.03 -16.54
N ARG A 119 -8.34 -22.44 -16.94
CA ARG A 119 -7.43 -21.73 -16.01
C ARG A 119 -8.07 -20.47 -15.42
N LEU A 120 -8.80 -19.68 -16.21
CA LEU A 120 -9.52 -18.51 -15.74
C LEU A 120 -10.66 -18.89 -14.78
N VAL A 121 -11.39 -19.97 -15.06
CA VAL A 121 -12.42 -20.50 -14.16
C VAL A 121 -11.79 -21.00 -12.86
N ALA A 122 -10.62 -21.63 -12.89
CA ALA A 122 -9.90 -22.01 -11.68
C ALA A 122 -9.52 -20.80 -10.82
N LEU A 123 -9.07 -19.69 -11.44
CA LEU A 123 -8.79 -18.43 -10.76
C LEU A 123 -10.05 -17.79 -10.15
N SER A 124 -11.21 -17.91 -10.81
CA SER A 124 -12.49 -17.41 -10.27
C SER A 124 -12.95 -18.15 -9.00
N ARG A 125 -12.39 -19.34 -8.74
CA ARG A 125 -12.68 -20.14 -7.53
C ARG A 125 -11.66 -19.90 -6.41
N PHE A 126 -10.73 -18.97 -6.60
CA PHE A 126 -9.72 -18.64 -5.61
C PHE A 126 -10.40 -18.08 -4.34
N GLN A 127 -10.30 -18.83 -3.25
CA GLN A 127 -10.79 -18.36 -1.96
C GLN A 127 -9.77 -17.42 -1.34
N THR A 128 -10.20 -16.18 -1.07
CA THR A 128 -9.39 -15.23 -0.32
C THR A 128 -9.11 -15.78 1.08
N PRO A 129 -7.83 -15.84 1.51
CA PRO A 129 -7.56 -16.00 2.93
C PRO A 129 -8.24 -14.86 3.69
N ASN A 130 -8.75 -15.15 4.89
CA ASN A 130 -9.38 -14.14 5.74
C ASN A 130 -8.32 -13.14 6.22
N PHE A 131 -8.15 -12.04 5.48
CA PHE A 131 -7.15 -11.03 5.78
C PHE A 131 -7.39 -10.38 7.14
N ASP A 132 -8.65 -10.16 7.53
CA ASP A 132 -8.97 -9.57 8.83
C ASP A 132 -8.48 -10.43 9.99
N SER A 133 -8.60 -11.76 9.88
CA SER A 133 -8.11 -12.66 10.92
C SER A 133 -6.57 -12.71 10.97
N LEU A 134 -5.90 -12.64 9.82
CA LEU A 134 -4.44 -12.60 9.72
C LEU A 134 -3.87 -11.27 10.24
N LEU A 135 -4.49 -10.14 9.88
CA LEU A 135 -4.12 -8.81 10.36
C LEU A 135 -4.37 -8.68 11.87
N SER A 136 -5.53 -9.13 12.35
CA SER A 136 -5.83 -9.17 13.79
C SER A 136 -4.83 -10.03 14.57
N ARG A 137 -4.42 -11.18 14.02
CA ARG A 137 -3.41 -12.04 14.64
C ARG A 137 -2.04 -11.36 14.68
N ARG A 138 -1.62 -10.71 13.59
CA ARG A 138 -0.37 -9.94 13.52
C ARG A 138 -0.37 -8.82 14.55
N ASP A 139 -1.45 -8.06 14.65
CA ASP A 139 -1.53 -6.88 15.52
C ASP A 139 -1.55 -7.27 17.00
N ARG A 140 -2.27 -8.34 17.37
CA ARG A 140 -2.20 -8.93 18.72
C ARG A 140 -0.80 -9.37 19.09
N LEU A 141 -0.11 -10.09 18.20
CA LEU A 141 1.27 -10.54 18.45
C LEU A 141 2.23 -9.37 18.59
N ARG A 142 2.01 -8.27 17.85
CA ARG A 142 2.81 -7.05 17.94
C ARG A 142 2.61 -6.34 19.29
N GLU A 143 1.37 -6.25 19.76
CA GLU A 143 1.04 -5.64 21.04
C GLU A 143 1.58 -6.47 22.22
N GLU A 144 1.47 -7.79 22.15
CA GLU A 144 2.08 -8.70 23.14
C GLU A 144 3.61 -8.57 23.18
N LEU A 145 4.27 -8.41 22.02
CA LEU A 145 5.71 -8.18 21.96
C LEU A 145 6.12 -6.83 22.58
N ASP A 146 5.37 -5.77 22.31
CA ASP A 146 5.60 -4.44 22.89
C ASP A 146 5.41 -4.43 24.42
N GLN A 147 4.41 -5.15 24.92
CA GLN A 147 4.21 -5.33 26.36
C GLN A 147 5.38 -6.08 27.03
N ILE A 148 5.89 -7.13 26.37
CA ILE A 148 7.06 -7.88 26.85
C ILE A 148 8.32 -7.00 26.82
N GLU A 149 8.49 -6.15 25.81
CA GLU A 149 9.63 -5.21 25.73
C GLU A 149 9.57 -4.14 26.82
N LYS A 150 8.39 -3.55 27.06
CA LYS A 150 8.19 -2.59 28.16
C LYS A 150 8.41 -3.22 29.54
N ALA A 151 8.01 -4.47 29.73
CA ALA A 151 8.27 -5.20 30.97
C ALA A 151 9.77 -5.48 31.16
N ALA A 152 10.47 -5.88 30.09
CA ALA A 152 11.91 -6.09 30.10
C ALA A 152 12.68 -4.79 30.41
N ASP A 153 12.27 -3.66 29.84
CA ASP A 153 12.95 -2.37 30.06
C ASP A 153 12.71 -1.79 31.47
N ARG A 154 11.56 -2.08 32.09
CA ARG A 154 11.32 -1.76 33.51
C ARG A 154 12.24 -2.56 34.42
N LEU A 155 12.39 -3.87 34.16
CA LEU A 155 13.31 -4.75 34.90
C LEU A 155 14.79 -4.35 34.71
N LYS A 156 15.17 -3.88 33.51
CA LYS A 156 16.52 -3.35 33.26
C LYS A 156 16.84 -2.09 34.07
N LYS A 157 15.90 -1.14 34.17
CA LYS A 157 16.11 0.09 34.95
C LYS A 157 16.27 -0.19 36.45
N GLU A 158 15.63 -1.24 36.96
CA GLU A 158 15.78 -1.68 38.35
C GLU A 158 17.10 -2.41 38.66
N THR A 159 17.88 -2.78 37.64
CA THR A 159 19.06 -3.65 37.76
C THR A 159 20.39 -2.94 37.45
N GLN A 160 20.38 -1.61 37.24
CA GLN A 160 21.57 -0.78 36.90
C GLN A 160 22.65 -0.66 37.99
N GLY A 161 22.68 -1.56 38.98
CA GLY A 161 23.79 -1.72 39.91
C GLY A 161 24.36 -3.13 39.85
N LEU A 162 25.48 -3.29 39.13
CA LEU A 162 26.36 -4.47 39.00
C LEU A 162 26.04 -5.47 37.88
N ASN A 163 26.86 -5.49 36.82
CA ASN A 163 27.78 -6.60 36.47
C ASN A 163 28.34 -6.51 35.04
N GLN A 164 29.59 -6.94 34.89
CA GLN A 164 30.42 -6.82 33.68
C GLN A 164 30.12 -7.88 32.60
N GLU A 165 29.26 -8.86 32.89
CA GLU A 165 28.87 -9.95 31.96
C GLU A 165 27.72 -9.56 31.01
N GLU A 166 26.85 -8.60 31.37
CA GLU A 166 25.74 -8.13 30.51
C GLU A 166 26.23 -7.26 29.34
N ALA A 167 27.43 -6.66 29.46
CA ALA A 167 28.07 -5.93 28.38
C ALA A 167 28.40 -6.86 27.20
N GLU A 168 28.86 -8.10 27.46
CA GLU A 168 29.20 -9.05 26.40
C GLU A 168 27.97 -9.52 25.60
N ASP A 169 26.81 -9.66 26.24
CA ASP A 169 25.58 -10.05 25.56
C ASP A 169 24.96 -8.91 24.74
N ILE A 170 25.11 -7.66 25.20
CA ILE A 170 24.82 -6.46 24.40
C ILE A 170 25.78 -6.36 23.20
N TRP A 171 27.08 -6.62 23.39
CA TRP A 171 28.05 -6.66 22.28
C TRP A 171 27.71 -7.74 21.25
N LYS A 172 27.20 -8.91 21.68
CA LYS A 172 26.68 -9.94 20.77
C LYS A 172 25.46 -9.46 19.97
N LYS A 173 24.45 -8.89 20.63
CA LYS A 173 23.24 -8.38 19.97
C LYS A 173 23.56 -7.22 19.01
N VAL A 174 24.50 -6.34 19.37
CA VAL A 174 25.02 -5.30 18.47
C VAL A 174 25.77 -5.90 17.28
N SER A 175 26.60 -6.93 17.50
CA SER A 175 27.32 -7.63 16.44
C SER A 175 26.36 -8.33 15.46
N GLU A 176 25.31 -8.98 15.96
CA GLU A 176 24.25 -9.60 15.15
C GLU A 176 23.45 -8.57 14.35
N ALA A 177 23.09 -7.43 14.97
CA ALA A 177 22.44 -6.33 14.27
C ALA A 177 23.35 -5.74 13.18
N GLN A 178 24.64 -5.56 13.47
CA GLN A 178 25.63 -5.11 12.49
C GLN A 178 25.82 -6.13 11.36
N GLN A 179 25.75 -7.43 11.65
CA GLN A 179 25.81 -8.47 10.62
C GLN A 179 24.58 -8.42 9.71
N LYS A 180 23.38 -8.26 10.26
CA LYS A 180 22.15 -8.08 9.47
C LYS A 180 22.21 -6.82 8.60
N VAL A 181 22.74 -5.71 9.14
CA VAL A 181 22.98 -4.48 8.35
C VAL A 181 23.94 -4.75 7.20
N ARG A 182 25.04 -5.48 7.43
CA ARG A 182 25.98 -5.88 6.37
C ARG A 182 25.33 -6.78 5.31
N GLU A 183 24.52 -7.75 5.71
CA GLU A 183 23.78 -8.63 4.79
C GLU A 183 22.76 -7.86 3.94
N HIS A 184 22.04 -6.91 4.55
CA HIS A 184 21.13 -6.03 3.82
C HIS A 184 21.89 -5.10 2.87
N GLN A 185 23.04 -4.56 3.28
CA GLN A 185 23.88 -3.75 2.40
C GLN A 185 24.37 -4.56 1.19
N GLN A 186 24.82 -5.79 1.40
CA GLN A 186 25.23 -6.68 0.30
C GLN A 186 24.06 -6.99 -0.66
N LYS A 187 22.84 -7.17 -0.14
CA LYS A 187 21.64 -7.33 -0.99
C LYS A 187 21.34 -6.08 -1.80
N ILE A 188 21.45 -4.89 -1.18
CA ILE A 188 21.28 -3.62 -1.89
C ILE A 188 22.33 -3.50 -3.00
N ASP A 189 23.59 -3.79 -2.72
CA ASP A 189 24.67 -3.69 -3.70
C ASP A 189 24.48 -4.71 -4.84
N ARG A 190 23.99 -5.91 -4.54
CA ARG A 190 23.64 -6.92 -5.54
C ARG A 190 22.49 -6.47 -6.43
N LEU A 191 21.40 -5.95 -5.85
CA LEU A 191 20.25 -5.43 -6.59
C LEU A 191 20.63 -4.22 -7.45
N LYS A 192 21.54 -3.36 -6.97
CA LYS A 192 22.11 -2.28 -7.78
C LYS A 192 22.89 -2.84 -8.97
N GLY A 193 23.74 -3.83 -8.75
CA GLY A 193 24.45 -4.50 -9.84
C GLY A 193 23.52 -5.16 -10.87
N GLU A 194 22.45 -5.81 -10.41
CA GLU A 194 21.42 -6.37 -11.29
C GLU A 194 20.68 -5.27 -12.08
N SER A 195 20.35 -4.16 -11.43
CA SER A 195 19.78 -2.99 -12.10
C SER A 195 20.72 -2.42 -13.17
N ASP A 196 22.02 -2.33 -12.88
CA ASP A 196 23.01 -1.82 -13.84
C ASP A 196 23.16 -2.75 -15.06
N VAL A 197 23.13 -4.07 -14.84
CA VAL A 197 23.14 -5.07 -15.93
C VAL A 197 21.88 -4.95 -16.79
N LEU A 198 20.71 -4.81 -16.18
CA LEU A 198 19.46 -4.61 -16.91
C LEU A 198 19.48 -3.30 -17.73
N LEU A 199 20.08 -2.24 -17.18
CA LEU A 199 20.27 -0.97 -17.89
C LEU A 199 21.22 -1.12 -19.09
N GLN A 200 22.28 -1.93 -18.97
CA GLN A 200 23.16 -2.24 -20.09
C GLN A 200 22.45 -3.05 -21.18
N GLN A 201 21.66 -4.05 -20.78
CA GLN A 201 20.84 -4.85 -21.71
C GLN A 201 19.80 -3.99 -22.43
N GLU A 202 19.14 -3.06 -21.73
CA GLU A 202 18.23 -2.09 -22.35
C GLU A 202 18.95 -1.24 -23.41
N ASN A 203 20.16 -0.77 -23.10
CA ASN A 203 20.98 0.02 -24.03
C ASN A 203 21.46 -0.80 -25.24
N GLU A 204 21.79 -2.08 -25.07
CA GLU A 204 22.13 -2.98 -26.17
C GLU A 204 20.93 -3.24 -27.07
N LEU A 205 19.78 -3.57 -26.49
CA LEU A 205 18.52 -3.73 -27.24
C LEU A 205 18.14 -2.46 -27.99
N ARG A 206 18.36 -1.27 -27.42
CA ARG A 206 18.19 0.01 -28.12
C ARG A 206 19.07 0.13 -29.35
N ARG A 207 20.36 -0.20 -29.23
CA ARG A 207 21.30 -0.16 -30.37
C ARG A 207 20.93 -1.17 -31.44
N GLU A 208 20.44 -2.35 -31.06
CA GLU A 208 19.95 -3.35 -32.00
C GLU A 208 18.67 -2.86 -32.71
N MET A 209 17.75 -2.24 -31.98
CA MET A 209 16.56 -1.61 -32.55
C MET A 209 16.90 -0.51 -33.54
N GLU A 210 17.87 0.37 -33.25
CA GLU A 210 18.32 1.41 -34.18
C GLU A 210 18.92 0.83 -35.45
N LYS A 211 19.68 -0.27 -35.36
CA LYS A 211 20.20 -0.99 -36.53
C LYS A 211 19.06 -1.57 -37.37
N LEU A 212 18.09 -2.24 -36.73
CA LEU A 212 16.94 -2.86 -37.41
C LEU A 212 15.96 -1.85 -38.02
N ALA A 213 15.88 -0.65 -37.45
CA ALA A 213 15.07 0.45 -37.99
C ALA A 213 15.53 0.93 -39.37
N SER A 214 16.79 0.65 -39.75
CA SER A 214 17.34 0.99 -41.08
C SER A 214 16.97 -0.01 -42.18
N CYS A 215 16.38 -1.16 -41.83
CA CYS A 215 16.21 -2.28 -42.76
C CYS A 215 14.88 -2.26 -43.54
N ASN A 216 13.78 -1.77 -42.96
CA ASN A 216 12.49 -1.64 -43.65
C ASN A 216 11.57 -0.56 -43.01
N GLU A 217 10.50 -0.19 -43.71
CA GLU A 217 9.60 0.90 -43.31
C GLU A 217 8.72 0.56 -42.08
N GLU A 218 8.39 -0.73 -41.90
CA GLU A 218 7.63 -1.22 -40.75
C GLU A 218 8.46 -1.19 -39.45
N THR A 219 9.73 -1.62 -39.50
CA THR A 219 10.66 -1.55 -38.36
C THR A 219 11.02 -0.10 -38.03
N ALA A 220 11.10 0.78 -39.03
CA ALA A 220 11.25 2.22 -38.79
C ALA A 220 10.04 2.82 -38.05
N ASN A 221 8.81 2.40 -38.40
CA ASN A 221 7.59 2.81 -37.69
C ASN A 221 7.57 2.27 -36.25
N LEU A 222 7.90 1.00 -36.05
CA LEU A 222 7.93 0.38 -34.72
C LEU A 222 9.01 1.03 -33.83
N ALA A 223 10.19 1.31 -34.37
CA ALA A 223 11.25 2.02 -33.66
C ALA A 223 10.80 3.42 -33.20
N ARG A 224 10.10 4.18 -34.06
CA ARG A 224 9.50 5.48 -33.68
C ARG A 224 8.50 5.34 -32.53
N GLN A 225 7.65 4.32 -32.56
CA GLN A 225 6.68 4.08 -31.48
C GLN A 225 7.38 3.76 -30.16
N VAL A 226 8.44 2.96 -30.18
CA VAL A 226 9.22 2.64 -28.97
C VAL A 226 9.98 3.87 -28.46
N THR A 227 10.58 4.69 -29.34
CA THR A 227 11.20 5.96 -28.95
C THR A 227 10.18 6.89 -28.29
N LEU A 228 8.97 6.99 -28.85
CA LEU A 228 7.89 7.79 -28.28
C LEU A 228 7.44 7.25 -26.91
N ALA A 229 7.23 5.94 -26.79
CA ALA A 229 6.82 5.31 -25.54
C ALA A 229 7.86 5.52 -24.44
N HIS A 230 9.15 5.39 -24.77
CA HIS A 230 10.22 5.66 -23.82
C HIS A 230 10.32 7.14 -23.47
N GLY A 231 10.17 8.05 -24.44
CA GLY A 231 10.12 9.49 -24.18
C GLY A 231 8.98 9.86 -23.23
N LEU A 232 7.80 9.26 -23.42
CA LEU A 232 6.66 9.41 -22.51
C LEU A 232 6.97 8.87 -21.12
N HIS A 233 7.60 7.70 -21.02
CA HIS A 233 8.00 7.10 -19.75
C HIS A 233 8.98 8.01 -18.98
N GLN A 234 10.01 8.50 -19.66
CA GLN A 234 11.00 9.40 -19.06
C GLN A 234 10.35 10.72 -18.62
N ALA A 235 9.52 11.33 -19.46
CA ALA A 235 8.79 12.55 -19.10
C ALA A 235 7.85 12.33 -17.90
N ALA A 236 7.17 11.18 -17.83
CA ALA A 236 6.32 10.83 -16.69
C ALA A 236 7.14 10.65 -15.41
N LYS A 237 8.31 10.00 -15.49
CA LYS A 237 9.22 9.84 -14.35
C LYS A 237 9.70 11.20 -13.82
N GLU A 238 10.17 12.07 -14.71
CA GLU A 238 10.61 13.43 -14.36
C GLU A 238 9.47 14.25 -13.73
N LEU A 239 8.25 14.14 -14.27
CA LEU A 239 7.07 14.78 -13.70
C LEU A 239 6.75 14.30 -12.28
N ILE A 240 6.83 12.98 -12.05
CA ILE A 240 6.59 12.37 -10.73
C ILE A 240 7.66 12.83 -9.73
N GLU A 241 8.94 12.77 -10.09
CA GLU A 241 10.05 13.20 -9.24
C GLU A 241 9.94 14.69 -8.88
N TRP A 242 9.64 15.53 -9.87
CA TRP A 242 9.37 16.95 -9.65
C TRP A 242 8.20 17.17 -8.70
N ARG A 243 7.08 16.44 -8.89
CA ARG A 243 5.89 16.57 -8.05
C ARG A 243 6.13 16.11 -6.61
N ILE A 244 6.90 15.04 -6.42
CA ILE A 244 7.31 14.58 -5.07
C ILE A 244 8.15 15.66 -4.39
N THR A 245 9.14 16.22 -5.09
CA THR A 245 10.03 17.25 -4.56
C THR A 245 9.26 18.52 -4.19
N GLU A 246 8.36 18.97 -5.06
CA GLU A 246 7.51 20.14 -4.84
C GLU A 246 6.56 19.94 -3.65
N ARG A 247 5.91 18.77 -3.56
CA ARG A 247 5.05 18.44 -2.42
C ARG A 247 5.81 18.36 -1.11
N LYS A 248 6.98 17.71 -1.11
CA LYS A 248 7.87 17.62 0.06
C LYS A 248 8.19 19.01 0.61
N LYS A 249 8.63 19.92 -0.27
CA LYS A 249 8.93 21.30 0.09
C LYS A 249 7.71 22.04 0.64
N THR A 250 6.56 21.87 0.01
CA THR A 250 5.33 22.56 0.45
C THR A 250 4.88 22.04 1.83
N ILE A 251 4.95 20.73 2.07
CA ILE A 251 4.67 20.13 3.39
C ILE A 251 5.65 20.65 4.45
N GLU A 252 6.95 20.75 4.14
CA GLU A 252 7.94 21.34 5.05
C GLU A 252 7.60 22.78 5.42
N GLU A 253 7.24 23.60 4.43
CA GLU A 253 6.87 25.01 4.63
C GLU A 253 5.62 25.15 5.50
N ARG A 254 4.54 24.40 5.19
CA ARG A 254 3.30 24.39 5.98
C ARG A 254 3.52 23.90 7.40
N THR A 255 4.21 22.77 7.53
CA THR A 255 4.55 22.19 8.83
C THR A 255 5.37 23.16 9.66
N SER A 256 6.35 23.85 9.05
CA SER A 256 7.19 24.84 9.74
C SER A 256 6.41 26.08 10.18
N GLN A 257 5.42 26.51 9.40
CA GLN A 257 4.53 27.62 9.79
C GLN A 257 3.68 27.24 11.00
N ILE A 258 3.06 26.06 10.97
CA ILE A 258 2.21 25.58 12.08
C ILE A 258 3.06 25.29 13.32
N LEU A 259 4.23 24.64 13.16
CA LEU A 259 5.11 24.34 14.29
C LEU A 259 5.48 25.61 15.06
N ARG A 260 5.77 26.70 14.35
CA ARG A 260 6.07 28.00 14.97
C ARG A 260 4.89 28.62 15.73
N SER A 261 3.64 28.32 15.34
CA SER A 261 2.47 28.80 16.08
C SER A 261 2.13 27.94 17.29
N VAL A 262 2.47 26.64 17.27
CA VAL A 262 2.11 25.69 18.35
C VAL A 262 3.21 25.42 19.38
N THR A 263 4.48 25.62 19.01
CA THR A 263 5.62 25.42 19.93
C THR A 263 5.66 26.48 21.02
N ASN A 264 6.15 26.14 22.21
CA ASN A 264 6.44 27.11 23.27
C ASN A 264 7.80 27.83 23.09
N LYS A 265 8.64 27.39 22.13
CA LYS A 265 9.98 27.95 21.84
C LYS A 265 10.13 28.33 20.35
N PRO A 266 9.34 29.29 19.83
CA PRO A 266 9.36 29.65 18.41
C PRO A 266 10.68 30.28 17.95
N GLN A 267 11.51 30.75 18.89
CA GLN A 267 12.86 31.29 18.64
C GLN A 267 13.94 30.20 18.60
N GLU A 268 13.65 28.99 19.08
CA GLU A 268 14.60 27.87 19.07
C GLU A 268 14.33 26.95 17.88
N TYR A 269 13.05 26.59 17.66
CA TYR A 269 12.63 25.69 16.58
C TYR A 269 11.92 26.49 15.48
N VAL A 270 12.64 26.70 14.37
CA VAL A 270 12.20 27.62 13.30
C VAL A 270 11.55 26.90 12.12
N GLY A 271 11.71 25.58 12.02
CA GLY A 271 11.08 24.80 10.97
C GLY A 271 11.39 23.31 11.02
N VAL A 272 10.97 22.62 9.97
CA VAL A 272 11.08 21.18 9.81
C VAL A 272 11.76 20.87 8.47
N GLU A 273 12.48 19.77 8.43
CA GLU A 273 13.04 19.17 7.23
C GLU A 273 12.55 17.73 7.11
N ILE A 274 12.19 17.32 5.91
CA ILE A 274 11.97 15.92 5.57
C ILE A 274 13.25 15.46 4.88
N ARG A 275 13.92 14.45 5.43
CA ARG A 275 15.15 13.91 4.83
C ARG A 275 14.84 13.02 3.61
N GLU A 276 15.88 12.59 2.90
CA GLU A 276 15.72 11.69 1.75
C GLU A 276 15.12 10.32 2.11
N ASP A 277 15.33 9.88 3.35
CA ASP A 277 14.71 8.68 3.92
C ASP A 277 13.30 8.94 4.51
N TYR A 278 12.72 10.11 4.25
CA TYR A 278 11.44 10.58 4.77
C TYR A 278 11.36 10.69 6.31
N THR A 279 12.50 10.68 6.99
CA THR A 279 12.54 10.99 8.43
C THR A 279 12.44 12.51 8.65
N LEU A 280 11.80 12.89 9.75
CA LEU A 280 11.67 14.30 10.14
C LEU A 280 12.93 14.77 10.86
N GLY A 281 13.36 15.99 10.54
CA GLY A 281 14.36 16.76 11.26
C GLY A 281 13.78 18.12 11.65
N ILE A 282 14.29 18.70 12.73
CA ILE A 282 13.85 20.02 13.21
C ILE A 282 14.97 21.00 12.97
N LYS A 283 14.69 22.10 12.28
CA LYS A 283 15.63 23.19 12.08
C LYS A 283 15.61 24.09 13.31
N ASN A 284 16.77 24.25 13.95
CA ASN A 284 16.95 25.25 14.99
C ASN A 284 17.23 26.64 14.39
N ALA A 285 17.18 27.69 15.20
CA ALA A 285 17.43 29.06 14.75
C ALA A 285 18.85 29.32 14.21
N ILE A 286 19.80 28.43 14.49
CA ILE A 286 21.18 28.49 13.99
C ILE A 286 21.32 27.73 12.65
N GLY A 287 20.27 27.02 12.22
CA GLY A 287 20.21 26.25 10.98
C GLY A 287 20.64 24.79 11.10
N GLU A 288 20.90 24.29 12.32
CA GLU A 288 21.22 22.89 12.55
C GLU A 288 19.96 22.02 12.55
N ILE A 289 20.11 20.78 12.06
CA ILE A 289 19.03 19.79 12.03
C ILE A 289 19.13 18.91 13.26
N ILE A 290 18.18 19.07 14.17
CA ILE A 290 18.05 18.29 15.40
C ILE A 290 17.20 17.05 15.13
N ASN A 291 17.61 15.93 15.74
CA ASN A 291 16.82 14.70 15.72
C ASN A 291 15.57 14.88 16.60
N PRO A 292 14.34 14.68 16.09
CA PRO A 292 13.12 14.80 16.89
C PRO A 292 13.12 13.96 18.17
N GLU A 293 13.90 12.87 18.23
CA GLU A 293 13.97 12.02 19.41
C GLU A 293 14.47 12.71 20.68
N THR A 294 15.25 13.79 20.53
CA THR A 294 15.77 14.55 21.68
C THR A 294 14.77 15.54 22.26
N LEU A 295 13.63 15.75 21.60
CA LEU A 295 12.56 16.62 22.09
C LEU A 295 11.89 16.05 23.35
N SER A 296 11.35 16.96 24.18
CA SER A 296 10.43 16.58 25.25
C SER A 296 9.12 16.01 24.69
N ALA A 297 8.34 15.31 25.52
CA ALA A 297 7.07 14.73 25.12
C ALA A 297 6.10 15.77 24.52
N GLY A 298 6.00 16.96 25.14
CA GLY A 298 5.12 18.02 24.66
C GLY A 298 5.59 18.64 23.33
N GLU A 299 6.91 18.81 23.15
CA GLU A 299 7.46 19.28 21.87
C GLU A 299 7.26 18.23 20.76
N LYS A 300 7.37 16.93 21.07
CA LYS A 300 7.06 15.85 20.11
C LYS A 300 5.60 15.87 19.69
N GLU A 301 4.67 16.07 20.63
CA GLU A 301 3.24 16.19 20.32
C GLU A 301 2.93 17.42 19.48
N ALA A 302 3.53 18.58 19.79
CA ALA A 302 3.38 19.79 19.00
C ALA A 302 3.92 19.62 17.57
N LEU A 303 5.06 18.94 17.40
CA LEU A 303 5.61 18.58 16.10
C LEU A 303 4.68 17.64 15.33
N ALA A 304 4.16 16.60 15.98
CA ALA A 304 3.26 15.65 15.36
C ALA A 304 1.98 16.34 14.88
N PHE A 305 1.40 17.22 15.70
CA PHE A 305 0.26 18.04 15.30
C PHE A 305 0.57 18.90 14.08
N ALA A 306 1.67 19.64 14.12
CA ALA A 306 2.06 20.51 13.02
C ALA A 306 2.26 19.74 11.71
N PHE A 307 2.83 18.54 11.78
CA PHE A 307 3.06 17.69 10.62
C PHE A 307 1.75 17.11 10.07
N ILE A 308 0.86 16.59 10.93
CA ILE A 308 -0.45 16.07 10.51
C ILE A 308 -1.28 17.19 9.88
N ALA A 309 -1.29 18.37 10.49
CA ALA A 309 -1.99 19.53 9.96
C ALA A 309 -1.39 20.00 8.62
N GLY A 310 -0.05 20.04 8.51
CA GLY A 310 0.65 20.35 7.26
C GLY A 310 0.32 19.37 6.13
N LEU A 311 0.24 18.07 6.44
CA LEU A 311 -0.19 17.03 5.50
C LEU A 311 -1.65 17.20 5.08
N ASN A 312 -2.54 17.50 6.03
CA ASN A 312 -3.96 17.69 5.76
C ASN A 312 -4.16 18.89 4.81
N LEU A 313 -3.47 20.01 5.03
CA LEU A 313 -3.46 21.18 4.15
C LEU A 313 -3.04 20.85 2.72
N GLU A 314 -1.98 20.06 2.58
CA GLU A 314 -1.44 19.69 1.27
C GLU A 314 -2.19 18.53 0.61
N SER A 315 -3.08 17.83 1.33
CA SER A 315 -3.82 16.69 0.77
C SER A 315 -4.86 17.09 -0.30
N GLY A 316 -5.18 18.40 -0.42
CA GLY A 316 -6.17 18.92 -1.37
C GLY A 316 -7.62 18.55 -1.03
N THR A 317 -7.83 17.82 0.07
CA THR A 317 -9.15 17.44 0.60
C THR A 317 -9.24 17.95 2.03
N ALA A 318 -10.27 18.73 2.36
CA ALA A 318 -10.53 19.19 3.72
C ALA A 318 -11.10 18.05 4.59
N ALA A 319 -10.30 16.99 4.78
CA ALA A 319 -10.70 15.86 5.60
C ALA A 319 -10.79 16.30 7.06
N PRO A 320 -11.84 15.88 7.80
CA PRO A 320 -12.00 16.26 9.20
C PRO A 320 -10.82 15.71 10.03
N LEU A 321 -10.30 16.54 10.93
CA LEU A 321 -9.25 16.19 11.86
C LEU A 321 -9.88 15.73 13.18
N ILE A 322 -9.76 14.45 13.50
CA ILE A 322 -10.21 13.88 14.77
C ILE A 322 -9.00 13.77 15.70
N MET A 323 -9.10 14.36 16.88
CA MET A 323 -8.03 14.42 17.87
C MET A 323 -8.50 13.76 19.16
N ASP A 324 -7.84 12.66 19.56
CA ASP A 324 -8.14 11.95 20.81
C ASP A 324 -7.15 12.35 21.91
N THR A 325 -7.65 12.96 22.97
CA THR A 325 -6.90 13.49 24.12
C THR A 325 -5.67 14.35 23.76
N PRO A 326 -5.76 15.30 22.81
CA PRO A 326 -4.57 15.95 22.24
C PRO A 326 -3.84 16.91 23.17
N PHE A 327 -4.34 17.13 24.39
CA PHE A 327 -3.80 18.09 25.36
C PHE A 327 -3.21 17.43 26.61
N GLY A 328 -3.42 16.12 26.82
CA GLY A 328 -3.14 15.45 28.09
C GLY A 328 -1.67 15.44 28.52
N HIS A 329 -0.73 15.47 27.57
CA HIS A 329 0.72 15.47 27.84
C HIS A 329 1.41 16.80 27.47
N LEU A 330 0.65 17.81 27.04
CA LEU A 330 1.15 19.13 26.72
C LEU A 330 1.27 19.99 27.99
N ASP A 331 2.31 20.83 28.06
CA ASP A 331 2.37 21.88 29.07
C ASP A 331 1.35 23.00 28.75
N THR A 332 1.06 23.85 29.75
CA THR A 332 0.09 24.94 29.59
C THR A 332 0.40 25.91 28.45
N GLY A 333 1.67 26.05 28.06
CA GLY A 333 2.08 26.90 26.94
C GLY A 333 1.69 26.28 25.60
N HIS A 334 2.08 25.02 25.39
CA HIS A 334 1.71 24.26 24.20
C HIS A 334 0.18 24.09 24.08
N GLN A 335 -0.52 23.83 25.18
CA GLN A 335 -1.98 23.74 25.18
C GLN A 335 -2.63 25.03 24.65
N ARG A 336 -2.22 26.20 25.16
CA ARG A 336 -2.76 27.49 24.70
C ARG A 336 -2.43 27.76 23.24
N ASN A 337 -1.20 27.52 22.84
CA ASN A 337 -0.74 27.76 21.47
C ASN A 337 -1.50 26.85 20.48
N LEU A 338 -1.68 25.58 20.84
CA LEU A 338 -2.45 24.62 20.05
C LEU A 338 -3.92 25.06 19.93
N ILE A 339 -4.59 25.39 21.04
CA ILE A 339 -5.97 25.88 21.06
C ILE A 339 -6.14 27.11 20.17
N ASN A 340 -5.20 28.05 20.20
CA ASN A 340 -5.25 29.25 19.37
C ASN A 340 -5.00 28.97 17.89
N ALA A 341 -4.30 27.88 17.55
CA ALA A 341 -4.03 27.48 16.17
C ALA A 341 -5.16 26.67 15.54
N LEU A 342 -6.02 26.01 16.33
CA LEU A 342 -7.12 25.19 15.80
C LEU A 342 -8.08 25.95 14.85
N PRO A 343 -8.52 27.19 15.16
CA PRO A 343 -9.41 27.94 14.27
C PRO A 343 -8.83 28.27 12.89
N ASP A 344 -7.51 28.34 12.79
CA ASP A 344 -6.81 28.68 11.54
C ASP A 344 -6.65 27.48 10.61
N LEU A 345 -7.00 26.26 11.06
CA LEU A 345 -7.01 25.08 10.22
C LEU A 345 -8.22 25.11 9.28
N PRO A 346 -8.04 24.97 7.95
CA PRO A 346 -9.14 24.94 6.99
C PRO A 346 -9.81 23.56 6.91
N SER A 347 -10.02 22.91 8.06
CA SER A 347 -10.62 21.59 8.20
C SER A 347 -11.50 21.54 9.44
N GLN A 348 -12.58 20.74 9.40
CA GLN A 348 -13.40 20.50 10.58
C GLN A 348 -12.57 19.75 11.63
N VAL A 349 -12.45 20.31 12.84
CA VAL A 349 -11.74 19.68 13.95
C VAL A 349 -12.75 19.08 14.94
N ILE A 350 -12.58 17.80 15.26
CA ILE A 350 -13.35 17.08 16.28
C ILE A 350 -12.38 16.69 17.38
N VAL A 351 -12.55 17.26 18.57
CA VAL A 351 -11.73 16.96 19.74
C VAL A 351 -12.49 16.01 20.66
N LEU A 352 -11.90 14.86 20.94
CA LEU A 352 -12.33 13.95 21.99
C LEU A 352 -11.41 14.17 23.18
N ALA A 353 -11.97 14.58 24.31
CA ALA A 353 -11.18 14.88 25.51
C ALA A 353 -12.00 14.63 26.77
N THR A 354 -11.31 14.31 27.86
CA THR A 354 -11.93 14.30 29.18
C THR A 354 -11.88 15.69 29.80
N ASP A 355 -12.67 15.92 30.85
CA ASP A 355 -12.65 17.18 31.62
C ASP A 355 -11.25 17.53 32.17
N ARG A 356 -10.40 16.51 32.36
CA ARG A 356 -9.02 16.69 32.80
C ARG A 356 -8.13 17.23 31.67
N ASP A 357 -8.34 16.77 30.45
CA ASP A 357 -7.52 17.12 29.29
C ASP A 357 -7.96 18.44 28.66
N PHE A 358 -9.24 18.78 28.79
CA PHE A 358 -9.82 20.01 28.22
C PHE A 358 -10.51 20.87 29.28
N PRO A 359 -9.75 21.48 30.20
CA PRO A 359 -10.30 22.34 31.24
C PRO A 359 -10.98 23.59 30.67
N ASP A 360 -11.92 24.16 31.44
CA ASP A 360 -12.78 25.28 31.03
C ASP A 360 -12.05 26.49 30.44
N TYR A 361 -10.83 26.77 30.90
CA TYR A 361 -10.06 27.91 30.39
C TYR A 361 -9.58 27.71 28.94
N LEU A 362 -9.31 26.47 28.50
CA LEU A 362 -9.00 26.15 27.11
C LEU A 362 -10.27 26.23 26.26
N LEU A 363 -11.40 25.71 26.78
CA LEU A 363 -12.70 25.79 26.12
C LEU A 363 -13.12 27.25 25.86
N GLN A 364 -12.90 28.14 26.83
CA GLN A 364 -13.16 29.57 26.66
C GLN A 364 -12.36 30.18 25.51
N GLY A 365 -11.12 29.71 25.28
CA GLY A 365 -10.25 30.21 24.20
C GLY A 365 -10.76 29.91 22.79
N VAL A 366 -11.46 28.78 22.59
CA VAL A 366 -12.00 28.39 21.28
C VAL A 366 -13.50 28.57 21.15
N ARG A 367 -14.21 28.99 22.20
CA ARG A 367 -15.68 29.00 22.26
C ARG A 367 -16.35 29.70 21.07
N SER A 368 -15.76 30.77 20.53
CA SER A 368 -16.29 31.49 19.37
C SER A 368 -16.23 30.70 18.05
N HIS A 369 -15.44 29.64 18.00
CA HIS A 369 -15.21 28.77 16.84
C HIS A 369 -15.79 27.36 17.03
N VAL A 370 -16.42 27.08 18.18
CA VAL A 370 -17.04 25.78 18.47
C VAL A 370 -18.47 25.78 17.94
N THR A 371 -18.79 24.80 17.08
CA THR A 371 -20.16 24.62 16.53
C THR A 371 -21.08 23.86 17.48
N GLY A 372 -20.55 22.94 18.28
CA GLY A 372 -21.34 22.18 19.26
C GLY A 372 -20.45 21.39 20.21
N ILE A 373 -20.96 21.16 21.41
CA ILE A 373 -20.28 20.38 22.45
C ILE A 373 -21.13 19.17 22.78
N LEU A 374 -20.58 17.97 22.63
CA LEU A 374 -21.26 16.72 22.95
C LEU A 374 -20.66 16.14 24.22
N LYS A 375 -21.47 16.00 25.28
CA LYS A 375 -21.06 15.37 26.54
C LYS A 375 -21.49 13.91 26.52
N ILE A 376 -20.51 13.02 26.56
CA ILE A 376 -20.73 11.58 26.64
C ILE A 376 -20.72 11.17 28.11
N LYS A 377 -21.82 10.59 28.59
CA LYS A 377 -21.93 10.06 29.95
C LYS A 377 -22.24 8.57 29.90
N ARG A 378 -21.59 7.80 30.77
CA ARG A 378 -21.92 6.39 30.95
C ARG A 378 -23.19 6.27 31.80
N LEU A 379 -24.15 5.46 31.37
CA LEU A 379 -25.45 5.29 32.04
C LEU A 379 -25.33 4.63 33.42
N GLY A 380 -24.41 3.68 33.57
CA GLY A 380 -24.14 3.01 34.84
C GLY A 380 -22.95 2.06 34.76
N ALA A 381 -22.50 1.54 35.91
CA ALA A 381 -21.36 0.62 35.98
C ALA A 381 -21.66 -0.75 35.34
N THR A 382 -22.94 -1.16 35.32
CA THR A 382 -23.41 -2.47 34.83
C THR A 382 -24.00 -2.43 33.41
N GLU A 383 -24.16 -1.24 32.84
CA GLU A 383 -24.72 -1.05 31.50
C GLU A 383 -23.61 -0.69 30.52
N ASP A 384 -23.51 -1.43 29.42
CA ASP A 384 -22.60 -1.12 28.32
C ASP A 384 -23.28 -0.14 27.34
N ALA A 385 -23.71 0.99 27.89
CA ALA A 385 -24.44 2.01 27.17
C ALA A 385 -24.02 3.41 27.65
N SER A 386 -23.94 4.35 26.71
CA SER A 386 -23.60 5.75 26.96
C SER A 386 -24.69 6.66 26.40
N THR A 387 -24.97 7.75 27.11
CA THR A 387 -25.83 8.84 26.63
C THR A 387 -24.97 9.96 26.07
N VAL A 388 -25.43 10.56 24.97
CA VAL A 388 -24.82 11.76 24.39
C VAL A 388 -25.77 12.91 24.66
N GLU A 389 -25.34 13.85 25.50
CA GLU A 389 -26.04 15.10 25.76
C GLU A 389 -25.46 16.20 24.86
N VAL A 390 -26.32 16.93 24.16
CA VAL A 390 -25.91 18.11 23.38
C VAL A 390 -25.90 19.30 24.35
N ALA A 391 -24.72 19.87 24.59
CA ALA A 391 -24.57 21.10 25.34
C ALA A 391 -24.60 22.29 24.37
N GLU A 392 -25.43 23.30 24.69
CA GLU A 392 -25.52 24.56 23.94
C GLU A 392 -24.27 25.45 24.07
#